data_AF-A0AAE4P1E4-F1
#
_entry.id   AF-A0AAE4P1E4-F1
#
_cell.length_a   1.000
_cell.length_b   1.000
_cell.length_c   1.000
_cell.angle_alpha   90.00
_cell.angle_beta   90.00
_cell.angle_gamma   90.00
#
_symmetry.space_group_name_H-M   'P 1'
#
loop_
_entity.id
_entity.type
_entity.pdbx_description
1 polymer ?
#
loop_
_entity_poly.entity_id
_entity_poly.type
_entity_poly.pdbx_seq_one_letter_code
_entity_poly.pdbx_strand_id
1 'polypeptide(L)'
;MSTIKRLGIQKIKALGLKRINENNAEKNEDLEYDDSLFINTTEIDTVKTLFQIRNGNFYKKKVVIKSLSNPISNYYLKERIFIAGKIFPVLNLIYKNYITVLDTRKIELRNWKFNEGFYNPKVHNRQYISIDNDNLRILLPISYGGVNFPDLMLDFLTNGKKTEHTIGGEFPDYQTYKLALREKAINTKDWQGQDGCWLMEDRGNTQKLENAQDFIIKNRITGRLAPFMQIASFYGYVGKKCRKKEFNHEIKWYKGAFALVDALKPLEGGSRFIANDIETILNELNLGICDYAITQFYELFYGKYSKVPLKGKSAYEFDKKFIIFEQGKVAPPIYKKASNSTIEKFQNMADKDPQSGWHGLGGFLNTITPEFDDPWGAKVTDDGFRIDLPLLMLYLDIHKPTWEGFKKKNMLDKDGYLKPQYKKIIEAYEIK
;
A
#
# COMPACT_ATOMS: atom_id res chain seq x y z
N MET A 1 -14.44 -30.01 -19.74
CA MET A 1 -15.08 -28.69 -19.58
C MET A 1 -16.14 -28.82 -18.50
N SER A 2 -15.89 -28.32 -17.28
CA SER A 2 -16.95 -28.02 -16.33
C SER A 2 -16.52 -26.91 -15.39
N THR A 3 -17.43 -25.96 -15.26
CA THR A 3 -17.35 -24.69 -14.54
C THR A 3 -17.30 -24.93 -13.03
N ILE A 4 -16.26 -24.44 -12.34
CA ILE A 4 -16.27 -24.36 -10.88
C ILE A 4 -17.17 -23.20 -10.48
N LYS A 5 -18.39 -23.54 -10.06
CA LYS A 5 -19.34 -22.66 -9.36
C LYS A 5 -18.66 -22.06 -8.13
N ARG A 6 -18.59 -20.73 -8.07
CA ARG A 6 -18.41 -19.98 -6.81
C ARG A 6 -19.60 -20.31 -5.91
N LEU A 7 -19.37 -21.05 -4.84
CA LEU A 7 -20.34 -21.22 -3.75
C LEU A 7 -20.34 -19.95 -2.91
N GLY A 8 -21.52 -19.36 -2.79
CA GLY A 8 -21.75 -18.12 -2.08
C GLY A 8 -21.70 -18.27 -0.57
N ILE A 9 -21.32 -17.18 0.08
CA ILE A 9 -21.75 -16.86 1.45
C ILE A 9 -22.96 -15.93 1.28
N GLN A 10 -24.09 -16.35 1.84
CA GLN A 10 -25.38 -15.68 1.75
C GLN A 10 -25.51 -14.46 2.69
N LYS A 11 -26.27 -13.50 2.16
CA LYS A 11 -27.21 -12.55 2.81
C LYS A 11 -26.66 -11.51 3.79
N ILE A 12 -26.45 -10.30 3.27
CA ILE A 12 -26.87 -9.08 3.97
C ILE A 12 -27.92 -8.39 3.07
N LYS A 13 -29.04 -8.00 3.68
CA LYS A 13 -30.25 -7.47 3.04
C LYS A 13 -29.94 -6.24 2.17
N ALA A 14 -30.63 -6.19 1.05
CA ALA A 14 -30.62 -5.14 0.07
C ALA A 14 -31.04 -3.77 0.63
N LEU A 15 -30.26 -2.75 0.25
CA LEU A 15 -30.69 -1.51 -0.40
C LEU A 15 -31.88 -0.74 0.22
N GLY A 16 -31.53 0.31 0.96
CA GLY A 16 -32.32 1.54 1.01
C GLY A 16 -31.81 2.53 -0.05
N LEU A 17 -32.05 2.24 -1.34
CA LEU A 17 -31.86 3.21 -2.42
C LEU A 17 -33.01 4.23 -2.37
N LYS A 18 -32.76 5.41 -1.80
CA LYS A 18 -33.60 6.59 -2.09
C LYS A 18 -33.01 7.29 -3.31
N ARG A 19 -33.81 7.34 -4.39
CA ARG A 19 -33.57 8.16 -5.59
C ARG A 19 -33.28 9.61 -5.15
N ILE A 20 -32.12 10.12 -5.53
CA ILE A 20 -31.82 11.55 -5.49
C ILE A 20 -32.40 12.14 -6.78
N ASN A 21 -33.51 12.86 -6.63
CA ASN A 21 -33.94 13.82 -7.64
C ASN A 21 -33.05 15.06 -7.52
N GLU A 22 -32.76 15.63 -8.69
CA GLU A 22 -32.03 16.86 -8.90
C GLU A 22 -32.62 18.03 -8.09
N ASN A 23 -31.71 18.77 -7.46
CA ASN A 23 -31.72 20.22 -7.19
C ASN A 23 -31.38 20.58 -5.74
N ASN A 24 -30.43 21.52 -5.66
CA ASN A 24 -30.08 22.43 -4.58
C ASN A 24 -28.82 22.12 -3.77
N ALA A 25 -27.99 23.16 -3.77
CA ALA A 25 -26.74 23.33 -3.08
C ALA A 25 -26.89 23.34 -1.55
N GLU A 26 -25.74 23.17 -0.89
CA GLU A 26 -25.47 23.32 0.54
C GLU A 26 -26.03 22.23 1.47
N LYS A 27 -25.15 21.28 1.81
CA LYS A 27 -24.74 21.00 3.20
C LYS A 27 -23.58 20.00 3.21
N ASN A 28 -22.53 20.35 3.96
CA ASN A 28 -21.54 19.41 4.48
C ASN A 28 -22.28 18.40 5.36
N GLU A 29 -22.45 17.16 4.88
CA GLU A 29 -22.68 16.02 5.74
C GLU A 29 -21.37 15.23 5.79
N ASP A 30 -20.76 15.22 6.98
CA ASP A 30 -19.68 14.32 7.34
C ASP A 30 -20.14 12.90 7.04
N LEU A 31 -19.58 12.30 5.99
CA LEU A 31 -19.65 10.86 5.78
C LEU A 31 -18.81 10.22 6.89
N GLU A 32 -19.45 9.94 8.02
CA GLU A 32 -18.91 9.08 9.08
C GLU A 32 -18.69 7.69 8.47
N TYR A 33 -17.47 7.45 8.01
CA TYR A 33 -17.02 6.15 7.56
C TYR A 33 -16.97 5.21 8.76
N ASP A 34 -17.84 4.19 8.76
CA ASP A 34 -17.77 3.10 9.73
C ASP A 34 -16.53 2.23 9.41
N ASP A 35 -15.41 2.56 10.07
CA ASP A 35 -14.12 1.85 9.99
C ASP A 35 -14.22 0.35 10.35
N SER A 36 -15.34 -0.11 10.94
CA SER A 36 -15.53 -1.52 11.30
C SER A 36 -15.84 -2.44 10.11
N LEU A 37 -16.20 -1.89 8.95
CA LEU A 37 -16.62 -2.67 7.77
C LEU A 37 -15.48 -3.19 6.87
N PHE A 38 -14.22 -2.78 7.09
CA PHE A 38 -13.09 -3.12 6.21
C PHE A 38 -11.97 -3.92 6.88
N ILE A 39 -12.13 -4.30 8.14
CA ILE A 39 -11.11 -5.06 8.85
C ILE A 39 -11.16 -6.53 8.43
N ASN A 40 -10.18 -6.97 7.64
CA ASN A 40 -9.96 -8.38 7.36
C ASN A 40 -9.43 -9.09 8.62
N THR A 41 -10.34 -9.49 9.51
CA THR A 41 -10.02 -10.19 10.77
C THR A 41 -9.16 -11.44 10.55
N THR A 42 -9.29 -12.08 9.39
CA THR A 42 -8.47 -13.25 9.00
C THR A 42 -7.00 -12.86 8.75
N GLU A 43 -6.73 -11.66 8.24
CA GLU A 43 -5.38 -11.12 8.12
C GLU A 43 -4.78 -10.85 9.50
N ILE A 44 -5.52 -10.13 10.35
CA ILE A 44 -5.08 -9.80 11.73
C ILE A 44 -4.70 -11.05 12.51
N ASP A 45 -5.56 -12.07 12.50
CA ASP A 45 -5.28 -13.32 13.21
C ASP A 45 -4.07 -14.06 12.65
N THR A 46 -3.82 -13.94 11.34
CA THR A 46 -2.60 -14.49 10.72
C THR A 46 -1.36 -13.78 11.21
N VAL A 47 -1.35 -12.45 11.12
CA VAL A 47 -0.22 -11.62 11.56
C VAL A 47 0.06 -11.85 13.05
N LYS A 48 -0.98 -11.90 13.88
CA LYS A 48 -0.88 -12.21 15.31
C LYS A 48 -0.30 -13.61 15.56
N THR A 49 -0.73 -14.62 14.81
CA THR A 49 -0.17 -15.98 14.87
C THR A 49 1.31 -15.99 14.50
N LEU A 50 1.70 -15.27 13.46
CA LEU A 50 3.09 -15.18 13.03
C LEU A 50 3.97 -14.47 14.08
N PHE A 51 3.47 -13.42 14.74
CA PHE A 51 4.17 -12.80 15.87
C PHE A 51 4.28 -13.73 17.10
N GLN A 52 3.25 -14.52 17.39
CA GLN A 52 3.32 -15.54 18.44
C GLN A 52 4.43 -16.56 18.16
N ILE A 53 4.49 -17.08 16.93
CA ILE A 53 5.55 -18.00 16.50
C ILE A 53 6.93 -17.36 16.63
N ARG A 54 7.08 -16.13 16.12
CA ARG A 54 8.32 -15.34 16.19
C ARG A 54 8.79 -15.15 17.64
N ASN A 55 7.88 -14.88 18.57
CA ASN A 55 8.18 -14.74 20.00
C ASN A 55 8.51 -16.06 20.65
N GLY A 56 7.77 -17.13 20.33
CA GLY A 56 8.13 -18.49 20.75
C GLY A 56 9.57 -18.82 20.38
N ASN A 57 9.97 -18.52 19.14
CA ASN A 57 11.32 -18.78 18.66
C ASN A 57 12.37 -17.95 19.41
N PHE A 58 12.07 -16.67 19.68
CA PHE A 58 12.94 -15.77 20.43
C PHE A 58 13.18 -16.27 21.86
N TYR A 59 12.11 -16.63 22.58
CA TYR A 59 12.19 -17.11 23.97
C TYR A 59 12.48 -18.62 24.07
N LYS A 60 12.66 -19.32 22.94
CA LYS A 60 12.86 -20.79 22.87
C LYS A 60 11.73 -21.58 23.54
N LYS A 61 10.48 -21.14 23.37
CA LYS A 61 9.28 -21.74 23.96
C LYS A 61 8.36 -22.35 22.92
N LYS A 62 7.62 -23.38 23.33
CA LYS A 62 6.46 -23.85 22.56
C LYS A 62 5.33 -22.83 22.65
N VAL A 63 4.53 -22.69 21.60
CA VAL A 63 3.42 -21.75 21.55
C VAL A 63 2.09 -22.48 21.41
N VAL A 64 1.08 -22.00 22.11
CA VAL A 64 -0.30 -22.50 22.02
C VAL A 64 -1.04 -21.62 21.03
N ILE A 65 -1.41 -22.17 19.88
CA ILE A 65 -2.15 -21.44 18.85
C ILE A 65 -3.65 -21.65 19.10
N LYS A 66 -4.28 -20.74 19.84
CA LYS A 66 -5.68 -20.85 20.26
C LYS A 66 -6.70 -20.34 19.22
N SER A 67 -6.28 -19.53 18.25
CA SER A 67 -7.21 -18.68 17.46
C SER A 67 -7.77 -19.29 16.18
N LEU A 68 -7.45 -20.54 15.83
CA LEU A 68 -8.00 -21.16 14.62
C LEU A 68 -9.06 -22.18 15.03
N SER A 69 -10.23 -21.68 15.39
CA SER A 69 -11.39 -22.45 15.90
C SER A 69 -11.97 -23.48 14.91
N ASN A 70 -11.35 -23.70 13.74
CA ASN A 70 -11.67 -24.84 12.88
C ASN A 70 -10.50 -25.23 11.94
N PRO A 71 -9.56 -26.11 12.35
CA PRO A 71 -8.42 -26.51 11.52
C PRO A 71 -8.76 -27.47 10.39
N ILE A 72 -10.02 -27.90 10.26
CA ILE A 72 -10.44 -28.83 9.20
C ILE A 72 -10.55 -28.12 7.82
N SER A 73 -10.54 -26.78 7.76
CA SER A 73 -10.60 -26.05 6.49
C SER A 73 -9.57 -24.92 6.32
N ASN A 74 -8.50 -24.85 7.13
CA ASN A 74 -7.48 -23.78 7.08
C ASN A 74 -6.67 -23.66 5.76
N TYR A 75 -7.01 -24.43 4.75
CA TYR A 75 -6.58 -24.22 3.37
C TYR A 75 -7.41 -23.11 2.68
N TYR A 76 -7.41 -21.90 3.25
CA TYR A 76 -7.90 -20.74 2.51
C TYR A 76 -6.71 -19.90 2.10
N LEU A 77 -6.65 -19.62 0.79
CA LEU A 77 -5.73 -18.67 0.18
C LEU A 77 -5.86 -17.33 0.92
N LYS A 78 -4.90 -17.01 1.80
CA LYS A 78 -4.87 -15.69 2.41
C LYS A 78 -4.12 -14.78 1.46
N GLU A 79 -4.86 -13.86 0.87
CA GLU A 79 -4.32 -12.91 -0.07
C GLU A 79 -3.93 -11.62 0.66
N ARG A 80 -2.84 -11.00 0.19
CA ARG A 80 -2.44 -9.62 0.55
C ARG A 80 -2.19 -9.39 2.05
N ILE A 81 -1.33 -10.21 2.65
CA ILE A 81 -0.95 -10.00 4.05
C ILE A 81 0.27 -9.07 4.11
N PHE A 82 0.15 -7.94 4.81
CA PHE A 82 1.29 -7.05 5.05
C PHE A 82 2.16 -7.55 6.23
N ILE A 83 3.41 -7.89 5.95
CA ILE A 83 4.37 -8.33 6.97
C ILE A 83 5.73 -7.73 6.64
N ALA A 84 6.34 -7.09 7.65
CA ALA A 84 7.72 -6.62 7.59
C ALA A 84 8.04 -5.74 6.36
N GLY A 85 7.13 -4.85 5.98
CA GLY A 85 7.34 -3.93 4.86
C GLY A 85 7.10 -4.52 3.48
N LYS A 86 6.51 -5.71 3.40
CA LYS A 86 6.15 -6.36 2.14
C LYS A 86 4.73 -6.90 2.18
N ILE A 87 4.05 -6.79 1.05
CA ILE A 87 2.80 -7.48 0.80
C ILE A 87 3.11 -8.88 0.33
N PHE A 88 2.62 -9.88 1.07
CA PHE A 88 2.61 -11.27 0.65
C PHE A 88 1.32 -11.48 -0.16
N PRO A 89 1.37 -11.51 -1.50
CA PRO A 89 0.16 -11.55 -2.33
C PRO A 89 -0.65 -12.83 -2.07
N VAL A 90 0.04 -13.92 -1.72
CA VAL A 90 -0.56 -15.18 -1.28
C VAL A 90 0.28 -15.78 -0.17
N LEU A 91 -0.34 -16.15 0.95
CA LEU A 91 0.30 -16.85 2.05
C LEU A 91 -0.69 -17.84 2.68
N ASN A 92 -0.25 -19.08 2.94
CA ASN A 92 -1.11 -20.10 3.52
C ASN A 92 -0.46 -20.74 4.74
N LEU A 93 -1.24 -20.93 5.81
CA LEU A 93 -0.81 -21.68 7.00
C LEU A 93 -1.53 -23.04 6.96
N ILE A 94 -0.75 -24.11 6.79
CA ILE A 94 -1.25 -25.47 6.64
C ILE A 94 -0.87 -26.27 7.87
N TYR A 95 -1.88 -26.77 8.57
CA TYR A 95 -1.74 -27.54 9.80
C TYR A 95 -1.88 -29.02 9.49
N LYS A 96 -0.93 -29.84 9.94
CA LYS A 96 -0.98 -31.29 9.72
C LYS A 96 -2.11 -31.97 10.52
N ASN A 97 -2.44 -31.44 11.70
CA ASN A 97 -3.48 -31.95 12.63
C ASN A 97 -4.08 -30.77 13.42
N TYR A 98 -5.02 -31.05 14.34
CA TYR A 98 -5.35 -30.12 15.44
C TYR A 98 -4.09 -29.91 16.29
N ILE A 99 -3.34 -28.86 16.01
CA ILE A 99 -2.15 -28.50 16.79
C ILE A 99 -2.59 -27.58 17.91
N THR A 100 -2.50 -28.08 19.14
CA THR A 100 -2.67 -27.24 20.33
C THR A 100 -1.36 -26.58 20.75
N VAL A 101 -0.21 -27.19 20.41
CA VAL A 101 1.13 -26.73 20.83
C VAL A 101 2.15 -26.91 19.70
N LEU A 102 2.86 -25.85 19.34
CA LEU A 102 3.86 -25.85 18.27
C LEU A 102 5.28 -25.60 18.82
N ASP A 103 6.25 -26.44 18.46
CA ASP A 103 7.67 -26.22 18.81
C ASP A 103 8.37 -25.23 17.87
N THR A 104 8.32 -23.96 18.23
CA THR A 104 8.90 -22.85 17.45
C THR A 104 10.44 -22.81 17.45
N ARG A 105 11.12 -23.71 18.16
CA ARG A 105 12.59 -23.84 18.07
C ARG A 105 13.03 -24.49 16.75
N LYS A 106 12.11 -25.19 16.09
CA LYS A 106 12.33 -25.90 14.82
C LYS A 106 11.64 -25.13 13.70
N ILE A 107 12.29 -24.09 13.20
CA ILE A 107 11.83 -23.31 12.04
C ILE A 107 12.89 -23.45 10.95
N GLU A 108 12.51 -23.93 9.78
CA GLU A 108 13.45 -24.14 8.68
C GLU A 108 12.79 -24.00 7.32
N LEU A 109 13.61 -23.70 6.31
CA LEU A 109 13.18 -23.72 4.91
C LEU A 109 13.24 -25.14 4.37
N ARG A 110 12.15 -25.59 3.76
CA ARG A 110 12.07 -26.87 3.07
C ARG A 110 11.61 -26.69 1.64
N ASN A 111 11.97 -27.65 0.78
CA ASN A 111 11.46 -27.71 -0.58
C ASN A 111 10.17 -28.52 -0.61
N TRP A 112 9.18 -28.01 -1.34
CA TRP A 112 7.92 -28.67 -1.60
C TRP A 112 8.16 -29.97 -2.39
N LYS A 113 7.72 -31.09 -1.81
CA LYS A 113 7.81 -32.43 -2.41
C LYS A 113 6.46 -33.15 -2.43
N PHE A 114 5.41 -32.52 -1.92
CA PHE A 114 4.09 -33.12 -1.76
C PHE A 114 3.26 -32.93 -3.03
N ASN A 115 2.48 -33.94 -3.39
CA ASN A 115 1.49 -33.85 -4.46
C ASN A 115 0.11 -33.53 -3.88
N GLU A 116 -0.01 -32.35 -3.26
CA GLU A 116 -1.24 -31.89 -2.62
C GLU A 116 -1.91 -30.83 -3.51
N GLY A 117 -3.22 -30.96 -3.75
CA GLY A 117 -3.96 -30.13 -4.71
C GLY A 117 -4.03 -28.63 -4.38
N PHE A 118 -3.53 -28.26 -3.20
CA PHE A 118 -3.44 -26.87 -2.77
C PHE A 118 -2.16 -26.14 -3.18
N TYR A 119 -1.12 -26.87 -3.57
CA TYR A 119 0.09 -26.27 -4.07
C TYR A 119 -0.06 -25.96 -5.56
N ASN A 120 0.02 -24.66 -5.89
CA ASN A 120 0.09 -24.18 -7.27
C ASN A 120 1.47 -23.58 -7.57
N PRO A 121 2.30 -24.18 -8.44
CA PRO A 121 3.64 -23.68 -8.75
C PRO A 121 3.67 -22.39 -9.58
N LYS A 122 2.51 -21.89 -10.04
CA LYS A 122 2.37 -20.56 -10.67
C LYS A 122 2.11 -19.44 -9.66
N VAL A 123 1.83 -19.79 -8.41
CA VAL A 123 1.46 -18.85 -7.34
C VAL A 123 2.41 -18.98 -6.15
N HIS A 124 2.78 -20.21 -5.80
CA HIS A 124 3.59 -20.53 -4.65
C HIS A 124 5.04 -20.79 -5.01
N ASN A 125 5.94 -20.37 -4.12
CA ASN A 125 7.34 -20.73 -4.18
C ASN A 125 7.51 -22.23 -3.93
N ARG A 126 8.51 -22.84 -4.57
CA ARG A 126 8.90 -24.23 -4.28
C ARG A 126 9.39 -24.37 -2.83
N GLN A 127 9.94 -23.33 -2.23
CA GLN A 127 10.32 -23.30 -0.83
C GLN A 127 9.15 -22.87 0.06
N TYR A 128 9.05 -23.48 1.24
CA TYR A 128 8.07 -23.15 2.27
C TYR A 128 8.73 -23.17 3.65
N ILE A 129 8.09 -22.55 4.65
CA ILE A 129 8.57 -22.62 6.04
C ILE A 129 7.96 -23.85 6.71
N SER A 130 8.82 -24.73 7.19
CA SER A 130 8.44 -25.81 8.10
C SER A 130 8.59 -25.34 9.53
N ILE A 131 7.57 -25.58 10.34
CA ILE A 131 7.62 -25.35 11.79
C ILE A 131 7.23 -26.64 12.50
N ASP A 132 8.10 -27.05 13.44
CA ASP A 132 7.97 -28.28 14.21
C ASP A 132 7.77 -29.52 13.32
N ASN A 133 8.70 -29.73 12.39
CA ASN A 133 8.71 -30.89 11.49
C ASN A 133 7.44 -31.03 10.63
N ASP A 134 7.05 -29.95 9.94
CA ASP A 134 5.85 -29.85 9.09
C ASP A 134 4.51 -29.97 9.83
N ASN A 135 4.52 -29.86 11.16
CA ASN A 135 3.30 -29.70 11.94
C ASN A 135 2.55 -28.44 11.47
N LEU A 136 3.26 -27.32 11.32
CA LEU A 136 2.78 -26.16 10.58
C LEU A 136 3.68 -25.92 9.36
N ARG A 137 3.07 -25.77 8.18
CA ARG A 137 3.73 -25.39 6.94
C ARG A 137 3.22 -24.02 6.50
N ILE A 138 4.11 -23.10 6.17
CA ILE A 138 3.74 -21.80 5.61
C ILE A 138 4.11 -21.78 4.14
N LEU A 139 3.10 -21.86 3.26
CA LEU A 139 3.31 -21.65 1.83
C LEU A 139 3.47 -20.17 1.54
N LEU A 140 4.44 -19.86 0.70
CA LEU A 140 4.86 -18.52 0.38
C LEU A 140 4.68 -18.23 -1.10
N PRO A 141 4.53 -16.96 -1.49
CA PRO A 141 4.36 -16.58 -2.88
C PRO A 141 5.67 -16.72 -3.65
N ILE A 142 5.57 -16.90 -4.98
CA ILE A 142 6.73 -16.88 -5.87
C ILE A 142 7.51 -15.59 -5.65
N SER A 143 8.82 -15.75 -5.50
CA SER A 143 9.75 -14.62 -5.39
C SER A 143 9.97 -13.98 -6.74
N TYR A 144 10.20 -12.67 -6.74
CA TYR A 144 10.47 -11.89 -7.95
C TYR A 144 11.68 -10.98 -7.72
N GLY A 145 12.13 -10.30 -8.78
CA GLY A 145 13.33 -9.46 -8.74
C GLY A 145 13.31 -8.48 -7.56
N GLY A 146 14.24 -8.66 -6.62
CA GLY A 146 14.40 -7.82 -5.42
C GLY A 146 13.67 -8.31 -4.17
N VAL A 147 12.82 -9.34 -4.23
CA VAL A 147 12.06 -9.86 -3.08
C VAL A 147 12.12 -11.39 -3.03
N ASN A 148 12.82 -11.92 -2.04
CA ASN A 148 12.82 -13.35 -1.70
C ASN A 148 11.89 -13.60 -0.51
N PHE A 149 10.65 -14.02 -0.77
CA PHE A 149 9.64 -14.24 0.26
C PHE A 149 10.01 -15.36 1.26
N PRO A 150 10.55 -16.53 0.82
CA PRO A 150 11.16 -17.51 1.73
C PRO A 150 12.15 -16.91 2.71
N ASP A 151 13.15 -16.18 2.23
CA ASP A 151 14.17 -15.59 3.09
C ASP A 151 13.58 -14.52 4.02
N LEU A 152 12.66 -13.69 3.53
CA LEU A 152 12.00 -12.64 4.32
C LEU A 152 11.14 -13.22 5.45
N MET A 153 10.33 -14.24 5.15
CA MET A 153 9.51 -14.89 6.18
C MET A 153 10.39 -15.63 7.19
N LEU A 154 11.44 -16.31 6.74
CA LEU A 154 12.37 -16.96 7.64
C LEU A 154 13.06 -15.93 8.55
N ASP A 155 13.59 -14.85 7.99
CA ASP A 155 14.20 -13.74 8.75
C ASP A 155 13.21 -13.16 9.76
N PHE A 156 11.96 -12.88 9.34
CA PHE A 156 10.90 -12.40 10.22
C PHE A 156 10.66 -13.33 11.40
N LEU A 157 10.41 -14.62 11.16
CA LEU A 157 10.06 -15.61 12.19
C LEU A 157 11.24 -15.95 13.11
N THR A 158 12.48 -15.85 12.62
CA THR A 158 13.69 -16.18 13.37
C THR A 158 14.38 -14.97 14.00
N ASN A 159 13.78 -13.77 13.90
CA ASN A 159 14.34 -12.53 14.44
C ASN A 159 15.63 -12.09 13.77
N GLY A 160 15.71 -12.28 12.47
CA GLY A 160 16.80 -11.80 11.65
C GLY A 160 16.81 -10.27 11.52
N LYS A 161 17.94 -9.74 11.05
CA LYS A 161 18.19 -8.29 11.00
C LYS A 161 17.50 -7.61 9.82
N LYS A 162 17.10 -8.36 8.77
CA LYS A 162 16.53 -7.75 7.55
C LYS A 162 15.15 -7.16 7.81
N THR A 163 14.38 -7.77 8.70
CA THR A 163 12.99 -7.40 8.98
C THR A 163 12.80 -6.67 10.32
N GLU A 164 13.82 -6.60 11.18
CA GLU A 164 13.68 -5.96 12.50
C GLU A 164 13.25 -4.49 12.41
N HIS A 165 13.86 -3.72 11.49
CA HIS A 165 13.60 -2.29 11.37
C HIS A 165 12.19 -1.96 10.86
N THR A 166 11.56 -2.88 10.11
CA THR A 166 10.23 -2.71 9.52
C THR A 166 9.10 -3.02 10.50
N ILE A 167 9.40 -3.63 11.66
CA ILE A 167 8.39 -3.90 12.70
C ILE A 167 7.97 -2.60 13.38
N GLY A 168 6.68 -2.28 13.27
CA GLY A 168 6.06 -1.11 13.89
C GLY A 168 4.88 -0.64 13.05
N GLY A 169 4.52 0.63 13.18
CA GLY A 169 3.39 1.22 12.49
C GLY A 169 2.11 0.98 13.28
N GLU A 170 1.04 0.64 12.58
CA GLU A 170 -0.24 0.42 13.21
C GLU A 170 -0.44 -1.02 13.68
N PHE A 171 -1.12 -1.16 14.82
CA PHE A 171 -1.56 -2.45 15.34
C PHE A 171 -3.07 -2.46 15.60
N PRO A 172 -3.75 -3.60 15.44
CA PRO A 172 -5.18 -3.70 15.72
C PRO A 172 -5.49 -3.59 17.22
N ASP A 173 -4.58 -4.06 18.07
CA ASP A 173 -4.74 -4.04 19.52
C ASP A 173 -3.37 -3.97 20.24
N TYR A 174 -3.39 -3.55 21.50
CA TYR A 174 -2.17 -3.47 22.32
C TYR A 174 -1.48 -4.83 22.52
N GLN A 175 -2.23 -5.94 22.52
CA GLN A 175 -1.64 -7.27 22.66
C GLN A 175 -0.77 -7.63 21.46
N THR A 176 -1.19 -7.24 20.26
CA THR A 176 -0.47 -7.47 19.00
C THR A 176 0.76 -6.57 18.94
N TYR A 177 0.63 -5.31 19.36
CA TYR A 177 1.77 -4.42 19.57
C TYR A 177 2.82 -5.01 20.53
N LYS A 178 2.37 -5.50 21.70
CA LYS A 178 3.25 -6.14 22.69
C LYS A 178 3.89 -7.41 22.15
N LEU A 179 3.16 -8.20 21.36
CA LEU A 179 3.74 -9.35 20.66
C LEU A 179 4.81 -8.91 19.65
N ALA A 180 4.60 -7.83 18.91
CA ALA A 180 5.53 -7.36 17.90
C ALA A 180 6.84 -6.83 18.52
N LEU A 181 6.74 -6.00 19.56
CA LEU A 181 7.89 -5.29 20.15
C LEU A 181 8.49 -5.93 21.42
N ARG A 182 7.79 -6.88 22.06
CA ARG A 182 8.26 -7.60 23.27
C ARG A 182 8.60 -6.64 24.42
N GLU A 183 9.80 -6.76 24.99
CA GLU A 183 10.33 -5.90 26.05
C GLU A 183 10.51 -4.45 25.59
N LYS A 184 10.55 -4.18 24.27
CA LYS A 184 10.57 -2.81 23.74
C LYS A 184 9.17 -2.15 23.73
N ALA A 185 8.11 -2.91 24.00
CA ALA A 185 6.75 -2.39 24.05
C ALA A 185 6.57 -1.45 25.24
N ILE A 186 6.03 -0.27 24.98
CA ILE A 186 5.77 0.77 25.98
C ILE A 186 4.42 0.49 26.65
N ASN A 187 4.29 0.78 27.94
CA ASN A 187 3.02 0.67 28.64
C ASN A 187 1.98 1.62 28.02
N THR A 188 0.72 1.19 27.89
CA THR A 188 -0.36 2.02 27.28
C THR A 188 -0.50 3.40 27.90
N LYS A 189 -0.26 3.54 29.21
CA LYS A 189 -0.35 4.84 29.91
C LYS A 189 0.72 5.84 29.45
N ASP A 190 1.90 5.34 29.10
CA ASP A 190 3.07 6.14 28.74
C ASP A 190 3.30 6.18 27.22
N TRP A 191 2.52 5.40 26.46
CA TRP A 191 2.70 5.22 25.02
C TRP A 191 1.96 6.31 24.24
N GLN A 192 2.74 7.29 23.80
CA GLN A 192 2.33 8.47 23.04
C GLN A 192 2.91 8.45 21.61
N GLY A 193 3.18 7.27 21.06
CA GLY A 193 3.66 7.08 19.68
C GLY A 193 5.15 7.33 19.48
N GLN A 194 5.91 7.52 20.56
CA GLN A 194 7.34 7.84 20.54
C GLN A 194 8.25 6.75 19.96
N ASP A 195 7.71 5.58 19.59
CA ASP A 195 8.41 4.46 18.97
C ASP A 195 7.99 4.24 17.50
N GLY A 196 7.20 5.15 16.93
CA GLY A 196 6.69 5.05 15.57
C GLY A 196 5.58 4.01 15.43
N CYS A 197 4.83 3.75 16.51
CA CYS A 197 3.72 2.81 16.52
C CYS A 197 2.43 3.46 17.07
N TRP A 198 1.28 2.96 16.64
CA TRP A 198 -0.05 3.38 17.12
C TRP A 198 -1.07 2.24 16.98
N LEU A 199 -2.29 2.41 17.49
CA LEU A 199 -3.39 1.46 17.35
C LEU A 199 -4.39 1.90 16.27
N MET A 200 -5.15 0.96 15.70
CA MET A 200 -6.21 1.31 14.73
C MET A 200 -7.23 2.31 15.29
N GLU A 201 -7.56 2.22 16.59
CA GLU A 201 -8.43 3.20 17.27
C GLU A 201 -7.82 4.61 17.35
N ASP A 202 -6.52 4.77 17.07
CA ASP A 202 -5.85 6.06 17.02
C ASP A 202 -6.01 6.77 15.64
N ARG A 203 -6.63 6.10 14.64
CA ARG A 203 -7.00 6.68 13.32
C ARG A 203 -8.08 7.74 13.54
N GLY A 204 -7.76 9.03 13.42
CA GLY A 204 -8.76 10.11 13.64
C GLY A 204 -8.25 11.41 14.27
N ASN A 205 -6.93 11.64 14.28
CA ASN A 205 -6.26 12.82 14.86
C ASN A 205 -5.95 12.72 16.36
N THR A 206 -5.37 11.60 16.76
CA THR A 206 -4.66 11.48 18.04
C THR A 206 -3.25 12.06 17.92
N GLN A 207 -2.79 12.79 18.95
CA GLN A 207 -1.40 13.26 19.06
C GLN A 207 -0.40 12.10 18.94
N LYS A 208 -0.81 10.89 19.35
CA LYS A 208 -0.04 9.65 19.24
C LYS A 208 0.33 9.32 17.80
N LEU A 209 -0.64 9.40 16.88
CA LEU A 209 -0.42 9.15 15.45
C LEU A 209 0.58 10.15 14.87
N GLU A 210 0.42 11.44 15.19
CA GLU A 210 1.34 12.48 14.73
C GLU A 210 2.76 12.24 15.24
N ASN A 211 2.92 11.93 16.53
CA ASN A 211 4.23 11.60 17.13
C ASN A 211 4.87 10.37 16.47
N ALA A 212 4.08 9.34 16.16
CA ALA A 212 4.56 8.13 15.53
C ALA A 212 5.04 8.38 14.10
N GLN A 213 4.27 9.13 13.31
CA GLN A 213 4.67 9.52 11.97
C GLN A 213 5.93 10.39 12.01
N ASP A 214 6.03 11.28 13.01
CA ASP A 214 7.23 12.09 13.17
C ASP A 214 8.47 11.28 13.53
N PHE A 215 8.31 10.27 14.39
CA PHE A 215 9.35 9.32 14.72
C PHE A 215 9.83 8.56 13.48
N ILE A 216 8.91 8.12 12.61
CA ILE A 216 9.23 7.43 11.35
C ILE A 216 10.08 8.33 10.44
N ILE A 217 9.67 9.59 10.25
CA ILE A 217 10.42 10.53 9.40
C ILE A 217 11.80 10.82 10.01
N LYS A 218 11.84 11.21 11.28
CA LYS A 218 13.07 11.61 11.98
C LYS A 218 14.14 10.51 11.93
N ASN A 219 13.72 9.26 12.05
CA ASN A 219 14.60 8.09 12.04
C ASN A 219 14.72 7.42 10.66
N ARG A 220 14.08 7.98 9.62
CA ARG A 220 14.10 7.48 8.23
C ARG A 220 13.69 6.01 8.12
N ILE A 221 12.66 5.59 8.85
CA ILE A 221 12.27 4.18 8.95
C ILE A 221 11.41 3.77 7.76
N THR A 222 11.99 3.04 6.82
CA THR A 222 11.30 2.48 5.65
C THR A 222 10.60 1.15 5.97
N GLY A 223 9.61 0.79 5.16
CA GLY A 223 8.90 -0.49 5.23
C GLY A 223 7.97 -0.65 6.43
N ARG A 224 7.65 0.43 7.15
CA ARG A 224 6.82 0.38 8.36
C ARG A 224 5.34 0.68 8.09
N LEU A 225 5.05 1.47 7.06
CA LEU A 225 3.69 1.90 6.73
C LEU A 225 3.06 0.91 5.74
N ALA A 226 1.88 0.38 6.08
CA ALA A 226 1.11 -0.46 5.18
C ALA A 226 0.46 0.37 4.05
N PRO A 227 0.19 -0.22 2.87
CA PRO A 227 -0.40 0.49 1.74
C PRO A 227 -1.75 1.15 2.03
N PHE A 228 -2.11 2.11 1.18
CA PHE A 228 -3.38 2.82 1.20
C PHE A 228 -3.60 3.62 2.49
N MET A 229 -4.34 3.12 3.47
CA MET A 229 -4.80 3.95 4.58
C MET A 229 -3.68 4.55 5.43
N GLN A 230 -2.67 3.76 5.84
CA GLN A 230 -1.58 4.30 6.66
C GLN A 230 -0.72 5.30 5.87
N ILE A 231 -0.45 5.02 4.59
CA ILE A 231 0.30 5.92 3.70
C ILE A 231 -0.50 7.21 3.42
N ALA A 232 -1.81 7.12 3.20
CA ALA A 232 -2.67 8.30 3.06
C ALA A 232 -2.63 9.16 4.33
N SER A 233 -2.81 8.55 5.51
CA SER A 233 -2.68 9.24 6.79
C SER A 233 -1.30 9.89 6.96
N PHE A 234 -0.24 9.23 6.52
CA PHE A 234 1.12 9.77 6.53
C PHE A 234 1.28 11.00 5.62
N TYR A 235 0.78 10.95 4.38
CA TYR A 235 0.83 12.12 3.49
C TYR A 235 -0.06 13.27 3.97
N GLY A 236 -1.21 12.97 4.57
CA GLY A 236 -2.05 13.96 5.23
C GLY A 236 -1.32 14.68 6.35
N TYR A 237 -0.60 13.94 7.20
CA TYR A 237 0.25 14.50 8.25
C TYR A 237 1.39 15.36 7.72
N VAL A 238 2.12 14.87 6.71
CA VAL A 238 3.17 15.64 6.04
C VAL A 238 2.61 16.95 5.51
N GLY A 239 1.41 16.94 4.93
CA GLY A 239 0.74 18.14 4.45
C GLY A 239 0.42 19.14 5.57
N LYS A 240 -0.07 18.68 6.72
CA LYS A 240 -0.22 19.53 7.91
C LYS A 240 1.12 20.13 8.34
N LYS A 241 2.18 19.31 8.36
CA LYS A 241 3.52 19.72 8.80
C LYS A 241 4.18 20.73 7.85
N CYS A 242 4.07 20.55 6.54
CA CYS A 242 4.53 21.52 5.53
C CYS A 242 3.90 22.91 5.72
N ARG A 243 2.65 22.98 6.16
CA ARG A 243 1.91 24.24 6.39
C ARG A 243 2.18 24.88 7.75
N LYS A 244 2.87 24.22 8.68
CA LYS A 244 3.25 24.84 9.96
C LYS A 244 4.18 26.02 9.70
N LYS A 245 4.00 27.11 10.46
CA LYS A 245 4.79 28.35 10.32
C LYS A 245 6.31 28.12 10.38
N GLU A 246 6.75 27.12 11.15
CA GLU A 246 8.15 26.76 11.31
C GLU A 246 8.78 26.17 10.04
N PHE A 247 8.01 25.46 9.21
CA PHE A 247 8.51 24.79 8.00
C PHE A 247 8.08 25.49 6.71
N ASN A 248 6.80 25.85 6.59
CA ASN A 248 6.23 26.67 5.51
C ASN A 248 6.69 26.33 4.08
N HIS A 249 6.75 25.03 3.75
CA HIS A 249 7.14 24.56 2.41
C HIS A 249 5.96 24.68 1.44
N GLU A 250 6.23 25.14 0.22
CA GLU A 250 5.26 25.26 -0.89
C GLU A 250 5.30 24.07 -1.86
N ILE A 251 5.90 22.96 -1.44
CA ILE A 251 5.85 21.71 -2.21
C ILE A 251 4.40 21.23 -2.33
N LYS A 252 4.04 20.66 -3.48
CA LYS A 252 2.68 20.20 -3.80
C LYS A 252 2.60 18.69 -3.95
N TRP A 253 3.72 17.98 -4.13
CA TRP A 253 3.76 16.53 -4.37
C TRP A 253 2.92 15.74 -3.35
N TYR A 254 3.06 16.04 -2.05
CA TYR A 254 2.31 15.32 -1.01
C TYR A 254 0.79 15.45 -1.18
N LYS A 255 0.29 16.54 -1.78
CA LYS A 255 -1.14 16.74 -2.00
C LYS A 255 -1.67 15.77 -3.07
N GLY A 256 -0.93 15.61 -4.17
CA GLY A 256 -1.26 14.64 -5.21
C GLY A 256 -1.12 13.21 -4.77
N ALA A 257 -0.03 12.90 -4.05
CA ALA A 257 0.14 11.59 -3.45
C ALA A 257 -0.99 11.28 -2.44
N PHE A 258 -1.37 12.24 -1.59
CA PHE A 258 -2.50 12.08 -0.68
C PHE A 258 -3.80 11.81 -1.42
N ALA A 259 -4.19 12.67 -2.37
CA ALA A 259 -5.44 12.53 -3.11
C ALA A 259 -5.55 11.17 -3.84
N LEU A 260 -4.44 10.73 -4.45
CA LEU A 260 -4.38 9.43 -5.11
C LEU A 260 -4.52 8.28 -4.12
N VAL A 261 -3.72 8.27 -3.05
CA VAL A 261 -3.71 7.14 -2.11
C VAL A 261 -4.98 7.08 -1.27
N ASP A 262 -5.56 8.24 -0.95
CA ASP A 262 -6.84 8.36 -0.25
C ASP A 262 -7.99 7.74 -1.06
N ALA A 263 -8.05 8.00 -2.37
CA ALA A 263 -9.00 7.36 -3.28
C ALA A 263 -8.82 5.83 -3.38
N LEU A 264 -7.64 5.31 -3.03
CA LEU A 264 -7.33 3.88 -3.02
C LEU A 264 -7.58 3.21 -1.65
N LYS A 265 -7.98 3.94 -0.60
CA LYS A 265 -8.34 3.36 0.71
C LYS A 265 -9.33 2.20 0.66
N PRO A 266 -10.37 2.20 -0.21
CA PRO A 266 -11.30 1.06 -0.32
C PRO A 266 -10.65 -0.27 -0.73
N LEU A 267 -9.36 -0.27 -1.10
CA LEU A 267 -8.59 -1.47 -1.43
C LEU A 267 -7.91 -2.09 -0.19
N GLU A 268 -7.87 -1.40 0.95
CA GLU A 268 -7.27 -1.96 2.17
C GLU A 268 -7.96 -3.27 2.58
N GLY A 269 -7.17 -4.30 2.91
CA GLY A 269 -7.68 -5.64 3.22
C GLY A 269 -8.15 -6.46 2.01
N GLY A 270 -8.09 -5.89 0.80
CA GLY A 270 -8.40 -6.54 -0.47
C GLY A 270 -9.70 -6.09 -1.12
N SER A 271 -9.67 -5.89 -2.44
CA SER A 271 -10.84 -5.42 -3.19
C SER A 271 -11.48 -6.51 -4.05
N ARG A 272 -12.83 -6.52 -4.10
CA ARG A 272 -13.59 -7.29 -5.09
C ARG A 272 -13.75 -6.56 -6.43
N PHE A 273 -13.43 -5.27 -6.44
CA PHE A 273 -13.68 -4.39 -7.58
C PHE A 273 -12.54 -4.39 -8.59
N ILE A 274 -11.34 -4.77 -8.17
CA ILE A 274 -10.17 -4.86 -9.05
C ILE A 274 -9.54 -6.25 -9.03
N ALA A 275 -8.84 -6.57 -10.11
CA ALA A 275 -8.10 -7.80 -10.20
C ALA A 275 -6.88 -7.76 -9.25
N ASN A 276 -6.63 -8.87 -8.55
CA ASN A 276 -5.56 -8.98 -7.55
C ASN A 276 -4.16 -8.64 -8.10
N ASP A 277 -3.92 -8.88 -9.40
CA ASP A 277 -2.67 -8.53 -10.08
C ASP A 277 -2.48 -7.01 -10.22
N ILE A 278 -3.56 -6.26 -10.43
CA ILE A 278 -3.55 -4.78 -10.43
C ILE A 278 -3.37 -4.23 -9.02
N GLU A 279 -4.07 -4.79 -8.05
CA GLU A 279 -3.94 -4.39 -6.65
C GLU A 279 -2.50 -4.59 -6.15
N THR A 280 -1.84 -5.66 -6.59
CA THR A 280 -0.43 -5.93 -6.29
C THR A 280 0.48 -4.83 -6.85
N ILE A 281 0.26 -4.38 -8.09
CA ILE A 281 1.00 -3.25 -8.68
C ILE A 281 0.81 -1.98 -7.83
N LEU A 282 -0.44 -1.65 -7.48
CA LEU A 282 -0.76 -0.45 -6.71
C LEU A 282 -0.14 -0.48 -5.31
N ASN A 283 -0.22 -1.62 -4.63
CA ASN A 283 0.39 -1.83 -3.32
C ASN A 283 1.91 -1.59 -3.36
N GLU A 284 2.59 -2.16 -4.35
CA GLU A 284 4.04 -2.05 -4.45
C GLU A 284 4.51 -0.66 -4.85
N LEU A 285 3.78 0.01 -5.75
CA LEU A 285 4.03 1.42 -6.07
C LEU A 285 3.90 2.26 -4.79
N ASN A 286 2.82 2.08 -4.03
CA ASN A 286 2.59 2.78 -2.78
C ASN A 286 3.75 2.60 -1.78
N LEU A 287 4.17 1.36 -1.54
CA LEU A 287 5.28 1.07 -0.64
C LEU A 287 6.60 1.68 -1.12
N GLY A 288 6.97 1.45 -2.38
CA GLY A 288 8.25 1.92 -2.91
C GLY A 288 8.35 3.44 -2.96
N ILE A 289 7.24 4.11 -3.27
CA ILE A 289 7.15 5.57 -3.26
C ILE A 289 7.23 6.08 -1.81
N CYS A 290 6.51 5.48 -0.88
CA CYS A 290 6.50 5.91 0.52
C CYS A 290 7.88 5.77 1.19
N ASP A 291 8.60 4.67 0.92
CA ASP A 291 9.97 4.48 1.43
C ASP A 291 10.90 5.60 0.98
N TYR A 292 10.82 6.00 -0.29
CA TYR A 292 11.55 7.15 -0.78
C TYR A 292 11.05 8.45 -0.13
N ALA A 293 9.73 8.64 -0.02
CA ALA A 293 9.11 9.81 0.60
C ALA A 293 9.60 10.07 2.01
N ILE A 294 9.69 9.04 2.85
CA ILE A 294 10.20 9.13 4.21
C ILE A 294 11.59 9.76 4.24
N THR A 295 12.48 9.38 3.31
CA THR A 295 13.82 9.97 3.22
C THR A 295 13.80 11.42 2.75
N GLN A 296 12.91 11.79 1.83
CA GLN A 296 12.81 13.16 1.33
C GLN A 296 12.16 14.09 2.36
N PHE A 297 11.19 13.61 3.11
CA PHE A 297 10.53 14.36 4.18
C PHE A 297 11.41 14.52 5.41
N TYR A 298 12.36 13.61 5.64
CA TYR A 298 13.45 13.89 6.57
C TYR A 298 14.20 15.16 6.14
N GLU A 299 14.56 15.30 4.86
CA GLU A 299 15.30 16.49 4.40
C GLU A 299 14.51 17.79 4.57
N LEU A 300 13.18 17.72 4.44
CA LEU A 300 12.28 18.84 4.71
C LEU A 300 12.25 19.22 6.18
N PHE A 301 12.02 18.26 7.09
CA PHE A 301 11.68 18.59 8.47
C PHE A 301 12.86 18.49 9.45
N TYR A 302 13.90 17.75 9.11
CA TYR A 302 15.03 17.46 10.00
C TYR A 302 16.40 17.60 9.32
N GLY A 303 16.44 17.69 7.99
CA GLY A 303 17.67 17.82 7.21
C GLY A 303 17.90 19.23 6.69
N LYS A 304 18.47 19.31 5.48
CA LYS A 304 19.00 20.56 4.94
C LYS A 304 17.95 21.65 4.66
N TYR A 305 16.67 21.31 4.54
CA TYR A 305 15.60 22.28 4.29
C TYR A 305 14.79 22.64 5.56
N SER A 306 15.12 22.05 6.71
CA SER A 306 14.41 22.30 7.99
C SER A 306 14.37 23.75 8.43
N LYS A 307 15.36 24.56 8.03
CA LYS A 307 15.46 25.98 8.35
C LYS A 307 15.26 26.90 7.13
N VAL A 308 15.20 26.32 5.94
CA VAL A 308 15.11 27.06 4.67
C VAL A 308 13.94 26.48 3.88
N PRO A 309 12.75 27.07 4.02
CA PRO A 309 11.56 26.62 3.32
C PRO A 309 11.78 26.57 1.81
N LEU A 310 11.24 25.53 1.18
CA LEU A 310 11.24 25.39 -0.27
C LEU A 310 10.05 26.14 -0.83
N LYS A 311 10.31 27.14 -1.68
CA LYS A 311 9.30 28.04 -2.24
C LYS A 311 9.46 28.21 -3.74
N GLY A 312 8.37 28.55 -4.42
CA GLY A 312 8.32 28.81 -5.87
C GLY A 312 9.12 27.78 -6.68
N LYS A 313 10.13 28.24 -7.42
CA LYS A 313 10.99 27.38 -8.26
C LYS A 313 11.69 26.26 -7.49
N SER A 314 12.12 26.51 -6.25
CA SER A 314 12.80 25.49 -5.45
C SER A 314 11.86 24.37 -5.00
N ALA A 315 10.59 24.70 -4.72
CA ALA A 315 9.55 23.70 -4.44
C ALA A 315 9.24 22.85 -5.69
N TYR A 316 9.08 23.50 -6.85
CA TYR A 316 8.90 22.82 -8.12
C TYR A 316 10.04 21.85 -8.45
N GLU A 317 11.31 22.28 -8.31
CA GLU A 317 12.46 21.42 -8.60
C GLU A 317 12.59 20.24 -7.62
N PHE A 318 12.14 20.42 -6.38
CA PHE A 318 12.06 19.33 -5.40
C PHE A 318 11.03 18.29 -5.84
N ASP A 319 9.81 18.71 -6.13
CA ASP A 319 8.72 17.83 -6.57
C ASP A 319 9.03 17.15 -7.90
N LYS A 320 9.65 17.86 -8.84
CA LYS A 320 10.13 17.29 -10.11
C LYS A 320 11.16 16.19 -9.89
N LYS A 321 12.16 16.41 -9.04
CA LYS A 321 13.14 15.35 -8.71
C LYS A 321 12.47 14.17 -8.03
N PHE A 322 11.48 14.43 -7.20
CA PHE A 322 10.68 13.39 -6.54
C PHE A 322 9.97 12.52 -7.58
N ILE A 323 9.15 13.12 -8.44
CA ILE A 323 8.38 12.43 -9.47
C ILE A 323 9.30 11.67 -10.45
N ILE A 324 10.42 12.27 -10.87
CA ILE A 324 11.40 11.58 -11.72
C ILE A 324 11.94 10.32 -11.04
N PHE A 325 12.21 10.38 -9.73
CA PHE A 325 12.68 9.20 -8.99
C PHE A 325 11.61 8.11 -8.95
N GLU A 326 10.37 8.45 -8.61
CA GLU A 326 9.26 7.49 -8.57
C GLU A 326 9.06 6.81 -9.92
N GLN A 327 8.91 7.64 -10.95
CA GLN A 327 8.47 7.17 -12.25
C GLN A 327 9.62 6.52 -13.04
N GLY A 328 10.86 6.93 -12.79
CA GLY A 328 12.07 6.42 -13.44
C GLY A 328 12.84 5.34 -12.67
N LYS A 329 12.63 5.18 -11.35
CA LYS A 329 13.33 4.14 -10.55
C LYS A 329 12.40 3.18 -9.83
N VAL A 330 11.30 3.65 -9.27
CA VAL A 330 10.39 2.80 -8.49
C VAL A 330 9.44 2.02 -9.40
N ALA A 331 8.76 2.72 -10.30
CA ALA A 331 7.73 2.12 -11.14
C ALA A 331 8.23 1.15 -12.23
N PRO A 332 9.36 1.40 -12.95
CA PRO A 332 9.80 0.52 -14.04
C PRO A 332 10.02 -0.96 -13.64
N PRO A 333 10.71 -1.29 -12.53
CA PRO A 333 10.85 -2.69 -12.14
C PRO A 333 9.53 -3.36 -11.77
N ILE A 334 8.52 -2.60 -11.31
CA ILE A 334 7.18 -3.11 -10.98
C ILE A 334 6.39 -3.40 -12.26
N TYR A 335 6.47 -2.56 -13.29
CA TYR A 335 5.83 -2.82 -14.57
C TYR A 335 6.50 -3.96 -15.33
N LYS A 336 7.84 -4.04 -15.31
CA LYS A 336 8.61 -5.07 -16.02
C LYS A 336 8.28 -6.50 -15.57
N LYS A 337 7.85 -6.68 -14.32
CA LYS A 337 7.47 -8.00 -13.77
C LYS A 337 5.99 -8.34 -13.94
N ALA A 338 5.16 -7.36 -14.29
CA ALA A 338 3.74 -7.61 -14.55
C ALA A 338 3.58 -8.32 -15.89
N SER A 339 2.57 -9.18 -16.00
CA SER A 339 2.25 -9.82 -17.26
C SER A 339 1.68 -8.80 -18.25
N ASN A 340 1.79 -9.06 -19.56
CA ASN A 340 1.20 -8.18 -20.58
C ASN A 340 -0.30 -7.97 -20.35
N SER A 341 -1.04 -9.01 -19.95
CA SER A 341 -2.48 -8.90 -19.66
C SER A 341 -2.76 -8.09 -18.40
N THR A 342 -1.86 -8.11 -17.40
CA THR A 342 -1.95 -7.23 -16.24
C THR A 342 -1.69 -5.78 -16.62
N ILE A 343 -0.69 -5.51 -17.47
CA ILE A 343 -0.41 -4.16 -17.96
C ILE A 343 -1.57 -3.63 -18.81
N GLU A 344 -2.17 -4.47 -19.66
CA GLU A 344 -3.34 -4.11 -20.47
C GLU A 344 -4.55 -3.76 -19.59
N LYS A 345 -4.85 -4.56 -18.56
CA LYS A 345 -5.88 -4.21 -17.57
C LYS A 345 -5.57 -2.90 -16.85
N PHE A 346 -4.30 -2.67 -16.49
CA PHE A 346 -3.88 -1.42 -15.83
C PHE A 346 -4.02 -0.22 -16.77
N GLN A 347 -3.71 -0.40 -18.06
CA GLN A 347 -3.93 0.57 -19.12
C GLN A 347 -5.41 0.91 -19.26
N ASN A 348 -6.28 -0.08 -19.40
CA ASN A 348 -7.72 0.12 -19.53
C ASN A 348 -8.31 0.87 -18.32
N MET A 349 -7.77 0.61 -17.12
CA MET A 349 -8.14 1.35 -15.91
C MET A 349 -7.69 2.82 -15.96
N ALA A 350 -6.50 3.09 -16.49
CA ALA A 350 -5.98 4.45 -16.64
C ALA A 350 -6.65 5.22 -17.81
N ASP A 351 -7.08 4.52 -18.85
CA ASP A 351 -7.86 5.05 -19.98
C ASP A 351 -9.33 5.28 -19.62
N LYS A 352 -9.75 4.87 -18.41
CA LYS A 352 -11.15 4.94 -17.96
C LYS A 352 -12.13 4.23 -18.93
N ASP A 353 -11.65 3.23 -19.68
CA ASP A 353 -12.41 2.59 -20.76
C ASP A 353 -13.67 1.86 -20.22
N PRO A 354 -14.89 2.31 -20.60
CA PRO A 354 -16.14 1.73 -20.13
C PRO A 354 -16.44 0.33 -20.72
N GLN A 355 -15.80 -0.07 -21.82
CA GLN A 355 -16.04 -1.37 -22.47
C GLN A 355 -15.31 -2.53 -21.79
N SER A 356 -14.36 -2.23 -20.89
CA SER A 356 -13.59 -3.21 -20.13
C SER A 356 -14.34 -3.87 -18.97
N GLY A 357 -15.68 -3.88 -18.98
CA GLY A 357 -16.59 -4.79 -18.25
C GLY A 357 -16.56 -4.78 -16.71
N TRP A 358 -15.55 -4.19 -16.07
CA TRP A 358 -15.35 -4.11 -14.63
C TRP A 358 -14.92 -2.68 -14.34
N HIS A 359 -15.83 -1.81 -13.91
CA HIS A 359 -15.53 -0.44 -13.46
C HIS A 359 -14.75 -0.40 -12.13
N GLY A 360 -13.78 -1.28 -11.96
CA GLY A 360 -12.83 -1.28 -10.86
C GLY A 360 -11.92 -0.07 -10.94
N LEU A 361 -11.94 0.79 -9.92
CA LEU A 361 -11.06 1.96 -9.75
C LEU A 361 -11.11 3.09 -10.77
N GLY A 362 -11.41 2.88 -12.05
CA GLY A 362 -11.61 4.00 -13.00
C GLY A 362 -12.59 5.02 -12.44
N GLY A 363 -13.75 4.56 -11.95
CA GLY A 363 -14.73 5.40 -11.25
C GLY A 363 -14.22 6.11 -9.98
N PHE A 364 -13.30 5.50 -9.23
CA PHE A 364 -12.73 6.08 -8.01
C PHE A 364 -11.64 7.11 -8.30
N LEU A 365 -10.91 6.94 -9.40
CA LEU A 365 -9.85 7.86 -9.85
C LEU A 365 -10.35 8.90 -10.85
N ASN A 366 -11.62 8.82 -11.27
CA ASN A 366 -12.23 9.69 -12.27
C ASN A 366 -12.13 11.18 -11.94
N THR A 367 -12.05 11.54 -10.65
CA THR A 367 -11.93 12.91 -10.16
C THR A 367 -10.49 13.27 -9.75
N ILE A 368 -9.57 12.32 -9.78
CA ILE A 368 -8.20 12.47 -9.27
C ILE A 368 -7.18 12.60 -10.40
N THR A 369 -7.31 11.79 -11.45
CA THR A 369 -6.40 11.82 -12.61
C THR A 369 -7.19 11.93 -13.91
N PRO A 370 -6.68 12.62 -14.94
CA PRO A 370 -7.25 12.54 -16.28
C PRO A 370 -7.07 11.12 -16.85
N GLU A 371 -7.88 10.77 -17.87
CA GLU A 371 -7.64 9.55 -18.64
C GLU A 371 -6.30 9.61 -19.39
N PHE A 372 -5.76 8.46 -19.75
CA PHE A 372 -4.51 8.35 -20.52
C PHE A 372 -4.72 8.29 -22.03
N ASP A 373 -5.93 7.98 -22.54
CA ASP A 373 -6.17 7.79 -23.97
C ASP A 373 -6.49 9.10 -24.72
N ASP A 374 -7.54 9.83 -24.36
CA ASP A 374 -7.93 11.06 -25.03
C ASP A 374 -7.60 12.27 -24.14
N PRO A 375 -6.96 13.30 -24.68
CA PRO A 375 -6.35 13.42 -26.00
C PRO A 375 -4.94 12.82 -26.08
N TRP A 376 -4.39 12.29 -24.98
CA TRP A 376 -2.95 12.05 -24.84
C TRP A 376 -2.44 10.87 -25.65
N GLY A 377 -3.14 9.75 -25.64
CA GLY A 377 -2.81 8.49 -26.31
C GLY A 377 -1.57 7.86 -25.71
N ALA A 378 -1.45 7.96 -24.38
CA ALA A 378 -0.28 7.59 -23.62
C ALA A 378 -0.45 6.23 -22.95
N LYS A 379 0.66 5.59 -22.62
CA LYS A 379 0.66 4.31 -21.91
C LYS A 379 1.02 4.46 -20.44
N VAL A 380 0.48 3.58 -19.60
CA VAL A 380 0.91 3.36 -18.20
C VAL A 380 2.37 2.92 -18.10
N THR A 381 3.02 2.60 -19.21
CA THR A 381 4.46 2.28 -19.28
C THR A 381 5.30 3.40 -19.90
N ASP A 382 4.71 4.52 -20.33
CA ASP A 382 5.45 5.63 -20.94
C ASP A 382 6.07 6.54 -19.87
N ASP A 383 7.36 6.34 -19.58
CA ASP A 383 8.09 7.07 -18.53
C ASP A 383 7.95 8.59 -18.64
N GLY A 384 8.10 9.14 -19.85
CA GLY A 384 7.99 10.59 -20.07
C GLY A 384 6.60 11.13 -19.71
N PHE A 385 5.55 10.44 -20.12
CA PHE A 385 4.18 10.86 -19.82
C PHE A 385 3.87 10.71 -18.32
N ARG A 386 4.34 9.62 -17.71
CA ARG A 386 4.20 9.38 -16.27
C ARG A 386 4.92 10.42 -15.42
N ILE A 387 5.96 11.06 -15.94
CA ILE A 387 6.66 12.17 -15.27
C ILE A 387 5.90 13.48 -15.50
N ASP A 388 5.56 13.78 -16.75
CA ASP A 388 5.01 15.08 -17.12
C ASP A 388 3.57 15.27 -16.61
N LEU A 389 2.72 14.23 -16.66
CA LEU A 389 1.33 14.39 -16.29
C LEU A 389 1.15 14.78 -14.81
N PRO A 390 1.76 14.10 -13.83
CA PRO A 390 1.71 14.56 -12.44
C PRO A 390 2.28 15.97 -12.26
N LEU A 391 3.34 16.33 -13.01
CA LEU A 391 3.88 17.69 -12.95
C LEU A 391 2.93 18.73 -13.53
N LEU A 392 2.18 18.41 -14.58
CA LEU A 392 1.12 19.28 -15.10
C LEU A 392 -0.02 19.43 -14.07
N MET A 393 -0.40 18.36 -13.37
CA MET A 393 -1.45 18.42 -12.34
C MET A 393 -1.07 19.26 -11.11
N LEU A 394 0.23 19.36 -10.80
CA LEU A 394 0.74 20.14 -9.66
C LEU A 394 1.19 21.56 -10.06
N TYR A 395 1.71 21.70 -11.27
CA TYR A 395 2.47 22.88 -11.73
C TYR A 395 2.13 23.25 -13.18
N LEU A 396 0.84 23.27 -13.50
CA LEU A 396 0.28 23.43 -14.86
C LEU A 396 0.90 24.59 -15.65
N ASP A 397 1.06 25.75 -15.01
CA ASP A 397 1.51 26.97 -15.69
C ASP A 397 3.02 27.13 -15.79
N ILE A 398 3.80 26.31 -15.08
CA ILE A 398 5.26 26.44 -15.07
C ILE A 398 5.98 25.20 -15.60
N HIS A 399 5.31 24.06 -15.66
CA HIS A 399 5.89 22.83 -16.17
C HIS A 399 5.90 22.83 -17.71
N LYS A 400 7.07 22.54 -18.28
CA LYS A 400 7.25 22.32 -19.71
C LYS A 400 7.38 20.81 -19.95
N PRO A 401 6.33 20.14 -20.45
CA PRO A 401 6.36 18.70 -20.64
C PRO A 401 7.37 18.30 -21.72
N THR A 402 7.93 17.11 -21.57
CA THR A 402 9.03 16.57 -22.38
C THR A 402 8.66 15.32 -23.17
N TRP A 403 7.52 14.68 -22.88
CA TRP A 403 7.02 13.52 -23.56
C TRP A 403 6.70 13.85 -25.01
N GLU A 404 7.29 13.07 -25.92
CA GLU A 404 7.21 13.31 -27.36
C GLU A 404 5.78 13.27 -27.91
N GLY A 405 4.85 12.59 -27.23
CA GLY A 405 3.45 12.58 -27.62
C GLY A 405 2.81 13.97 -27.62
N PHE A 406 3.15 14.85 -26.66
CA PHE A 406 2.65 16.23 -26.64
C PHE A 406 3.09 17.03 -27.88
N LYS A 407 4.36 16.86 -28.30
CA LYS A 407 4.89 17.53 -29.50
C LYS A 407 4.26 16.98 -30.77
N LYS A 408 4.24 15.64 -30.92
CA LYS A 408 3.70 14.95 -32.10
C LYS A 408 2.23 15.26 -32.34
N LYS A 409 1.46 15.48 -31.27
CA LYS A 409 0.04 15.85 -31.33
C LYS A 409 -0.20 17.37 -31.35
N ASN A 410 0.83 18.19 -31.51
CA ASN A 410 0.73 19.66 -31.57
C ASN A 410 0.01 20.25 -30.33
N MET A 411 0.31 19.71 -29.14
CA MET A 411 -0.31 20.11 -27.88
C MET A 411 0.42 21.24 -27.16
N LEU A 412 1.63 21.60 -27.62
CA LEU A 412 2.48 22.61 -27.00
C LEU A 412 2.47 23.92 -27.78
N ASP A 413 2.50 25.04 -27.07
CA ASP A 413 2.70 26.36 -27.66
C ASP A 413 4.16 26.59 -28.10
N LYS A 414 4.44 27.78 -28.64
CA LYS A 414 5.77 28.17 -29.11
C LYS A 414 6.84 28.19 -28.01
N ASP A 415 6.43 28.34 -26.75
CA ASP A 415 7.30 28.48 -25.59
C ASP A 415 7.50 27.12 -24.87
N GLY A 416 6.83 26.07 -25.36
CA GLY A 416 6.91 24.70 -24.86
C GLY A 416 5.94 24.38 -23.73
N TYR A 417 4.94 25.22 -23.49
CA TYR A 417 3.88 24.96 -22.50
C TYR A 417 2.66 24.31 -23.14
N LEU A 418 1.85 23.64 -22.33
CA LEU A 418 0.60 23.04 -22.79
C LEU A 418 -0.36 24.13 -23.29
N LYS A 419 -0.93 23.96 -24.49
CA LYS A 419 -1.87 24.96 -25.06
C LYS A 419 -3.14 25.08 -24.21
N PRO A 420 -3.81 26.26 -24.21
CA PRO A 420 -4.97 26.51 -23.37
C PRO A 420 -6.11 25.49 -23.47
N GLN A 421 -6.40 24.95 -24.66
CA GLN A 421 -7.47 23.96 -24.82
C GLN A 421 -7.18 22.64 -24.08
N TYR A 422 -5.90 22.26 -23.94
CA TYR A 422 -5.50 21.06 -23.21
C TYR A 422 -5.28 21.35 -21.72
N LYS A 423 -4.89 22.59 -21.36
CA LYS A 423 -4.86 23.03 -19.96
C LYS A 423 -6.21 22.85 -19.28
N LYS A 424 -7.31 23.21 -19.94
CA LYS A 424 -8.68 23.03 -19.43
C LYS A 424 -9.00 21.60 -18.97
N ILE A 425 -8.39 20.60 -19.62
CA ILE A 425 -8.57 19.19 -19.23
C ILE A 425 -7.87 18.94 -17.90
N ILE A 426 -6.64 19.44 -17.74
CA ILE A 426 -5.84 19.28 -16.51
C ILE A 426 -6.35 20.14 -15.36
N GLU A 427 -6.91 21.33 -15.63
CA GLU A 427 -7.46 22.25 -14.62
C GLU A 427 -8.52 21.59 -13.73
N ALA A 428 -9.29 20.62 -14.27
CA ALA A 428 -10.27 19.84 -13.52
C ALA A 428 -9.62 18.92 -12.45
N TYR A 429 -8.34 18.62 -12.60
CA TYR A 429 -7.53 17.74 -11.74
C TYR A 429 -6.40 18.50 -11.04
N GLU A 430 -6.32 19.82 -11.23
CA GLU A 430 -5.25 20.62 -10.66
C GLU A 430 -5.39 20.64 -9.13
N ILE A 431 -4.30 20.31 -8.46
CA ILE A 431 -4.27 20.26 -7.01
C ILE A 431 -3.84 21.62 -6.48
N LYS A 432 -4.83 22.42 -6.05
CA LYS A 432 -4.64 23.79 -5.57
C LYS A 432 -4.02 23.83 -4.17
#